data_AF-Q7UZ99-F1
#
_entry.id   AF-Q7UZ99-F1
#
_cell.length_a   1.000
_cell.length_b   1.000
_cell.length_c   1.000
_cell.angle_alpha   90.00
_cell.angle_beta   90.00
_cell.angle_gamma   90.00
#
_symmetry.space_group_name_H-M   'P 1'
#
loop_
_entity.id
_entity.type
_entity.pdbx_description
1 polymer ?
#
loop_
_entity_poly.entity_id
_entity_poly.type
_entity_poly.pdbx_seq_one_letter_code
_entity_poly.pdbx_strand_id
1 'polypeptide(L)'
;MPQTGIAHPPAFRSRTRRPGRFTKVFHQPPTEASCMNFLRVFLLFSTVLIYSMTLIASLSDGINWPSVATNDLIAFNWRSQFDTDFLIYLLLGATWITWREGFTAKGHYYAFLSVFLGGMFSFPYLLLATFKADGDPRKVLLGIHFTRSCDEVDCDR
;
A
#
# COMPACT_ATOMS: atom_id res chain seq x y z
N MET A 1 -76.77 33.07 -29.48
CA MET A 1 -77.53 31.92 -30.04
C MET A 1 -76.69 31.28 -31.15
N PRO A 2 -76.78 29.95 -31.39
CA PRO A 2 -75.73 29.00 -31.02
C PRO A 2 -75.09 28.20 -32.19
N GLN A 3 -73.92 27.61 -31.87
CA GLN A 3 -73.33 26.31 -32.24
C GLN A 3 -73.56 25.65 -33.62
N THR A 4 -72.45 25.19 -34.22
CA THR A 4 -72.16 23.82 -34.73
C THR A 4 -70.71 23.84 -35.27
N GLY A 5 -69.73 22.99 -34.92
CA GLY A 5 -69.77 21.59 -34.52
C GLY A 5 -69.09 20.75 -35.60
N ILE A 6 -67.74 20.71 -35.64
CA ILE A 6 -66.97 19.79 -36.49
C ILE A 6 -65.98 19.03 -35.60
N ALA A 7 -66.13 17.71 -35.57
CA ALA A 7 -65.27 16.78 -34.84
C ALA A 7 -63.99 16.48 -35.64
N HIS A 8 -62.84 16.47 -34.96
CA HIS A 8 -61.55 16.00 -35.47
C HIS A 8 -61.15 14.65 -34.83
N PRO A 9 -60.40 13.79 -35.55
CA PRO A 9 -60.09 12.41 -35.14
C PRO A 9 -59.05 12.32 -34.02
N PRO A 10 -58.93 11.17 -33.32
CA PRO A 10 -58.05 11.03 -32.16
C PRO A 10 -56.57 11.08 -32.55
N ALA A 11 -55.81 11.89 -31.82
CA ALA A 11 -54.36 12.01 -31.95
C ALA A 11 -53.64 10.70 -31.57
N PHE A 12 -52.78 10.23 -32.47
CA PHE A 12 -51.84 9.13 -32.25
C PHE A 12 -50.86 9.51 -31.13
N ARG A 13 -51.02 8.90 -29.95
CA ARG A 13 -50.10 9.08 -28.82
C ARG A 13 -48.85 8.25 -29.06
N SER A 14 -47.76 8.88 -29.51
CA SER A 14 -46.45 8.26 -29.51
C SER A 14 -46.03 8.00 -28.07
N ARG A 15 -45.97 6.72 -27.69
CA ARG A 15 -45.50 6.28 -26.38
C ARG A 15 -43.99 6.42 -26.37
N THR A 16 -43.48 7.59 -25.99
CA THR A 16 -42.04 7.78 -25.76
C THR A 16 -41.62 6.90 -24.58
N ARG A 17 -40.85 5.86 -24.91
CA ARG A 17 -40.26 4.93 -23.95
C ARG A 17 -39.24 5.72 -23.12
N ARG A 18 -39.55 6.04 -21.85
CA ARG A 18 -38.58 6.62 -20.93
C ARG A 18 -37.38 5.66 -20.84
N PRO A 19 -36.13 6.10 -21.09
CA PRO A 19 -34.98 5.24 -20.84
C PRO A 19 -34.90 5.02 -19.34
N GLY A 20 -34.98 3.75 -18.93
CA GLY A 20 -34.80 3.35 -17.54
C GLY A 20 -33.44 3.81 -17.07
N ARG A 21 -33.44 4.63 -16.01
CA ARG A 21 -32.24 5.00 -15.27
C ARG A 21 -31.69 3.73 -14.64
N PHE A 22 -30.75 3.07 -15.33
CA PHE A 22 -29.89 2.08 -14.72
C PHE A 22 -29.05 2.80 -13.66
N THR A 23 -29.50 2.77 -12.42
CA THR A 23 -28.64 3.00 -11.26
C THR A 23 -27.61 1.88 -11.25
N LYS A 24 -26.46 2.12 -11.88
CA LYS A 24 -25.25 1.36 -11.55
C LYS A 24 -24.99 1.60 -10.07
N VAL A 25 -25.29 0.60 -9.25
CA VAL A 25 -24.70 0.49 -7.92
C VAL A 25 -23.22 0.21 -8.17
N PHE A 26 -22.46 1.26 -8.43
CA PHE A 26 -21.01 1.17 -8.39
C PHE A 26 -20.68 0.84 -6.94
N HIS A 27 -20.14 -0.35 -6.71
CA HIS A 27 -19.35 -0.60 -5.52
C HIS A 27 -18.22 0.43 -5.57
N GLN A 28 -18.38 1.51 -4.81
CA GLN A 28 -17.40 2.59 -4.78
C GLN A 28 -16.12 1.95 -4.25
N PRO A 29 -15.02 1.94 -5.02
CA PRO A 29 -13.79 1.35 -4.53
C PRO A 29 -13.42 2.05 -3.21
N PRO A 30 -12.87 1.31 -2.23
CA PRO A 30 -12.44 1.90 -0.98
C PRO A 30 -11.61 3.15 -1.28
N THR A 31 -11.91 4.25 -0.59
CA THR A 31 -11.16 5.50 -0.74
C THR A 31 -9.68 5.22 -0.47
N GLU A 32 -8.76 5.98 -1.10
CA GLU A 32 -7.32 5.81 -0.87
C GLU A 32 -6.98 5.85 0.63
N ALA A 33 -7.70 6.66 1.40
CA ALA A 33 -7.63 6.71 2.86
C ALA A 33 -7.96 5.37 3.54
N SER A 34 -8.98 4.64 3.07
CA SER A 34 -9.33 3.32 3.58
C SER A 34 -8.25 2.28 3.28
N CYS A 35 -7.68 2.30 2.06
CA CYS A 35 -6.58 1.40 1.67
C CYS A 35 -5.34 1.62 2.54
N MET A 36 -5.00 2.88 2.83
CA MET A 36 -3.86 3.21 3.70
C MET A 36 -4.05 2.80 5.15
N ASN A 37 -5.28 2.80 5.65
CA ASN A 37 -5.56 2.29 7.00
C ASN A 37 -5.33 0.79 7.11
N PHE A 38 -5.69 0.00 6.09
CA PHE A 38 -5.37 -1.44 6.06
C PHE A 38 -3.86 -1.68 6.11
N LEU A 39 -3.08 -0.95 5.32
CA LEU A 39 -1.62 -1.03 5.34
C LEU A 39 -1.05 -0.67 6.73
N ARG A 40 -1.55 0.40 7.35
CA ARG A 40 -1.13 0.82 8.70
C ARG A 40 -1.40 -0.26 9.75
N VAL A 41 -2.60 -0.84 9.74
CA VAL A 41 -2.96 -1.93 10.66
C VAL A 41 -2.08 -3.15 10.44
N PHE A 42 -1.84 -3.52 9.18
CA PHE A 42 -0.95 -4.63 8.84
C PHE A 42 0.49 -4.40 9.33
N LEU A 43 1.04 -3.20 9.11
CA LEU A 43 2.39 -2.84 9.54
C LEU A 43 2.50 -2.82 11.07
N LEU A 44 1.49 -2.27 11.76
CA LEU A 44 1.45 -2.26 13.22
C LEU A 44 1.40 -3.68 13.78
N PHE A 45 0.50 -4.51 13.27
CA PHE A 45 0.39 -5.91 13.65
C PHE A 45 1.70 -6.66 13.41
N SER A 46 2.29 -6.53 12.22
CA SER A 46 3.56 -7.17 11.86
C SER A 46 4.70 -6.70 12.76
N THR A 47 4.73 -5.42 13.16
CA THR A 47 5.71 -4.86 14.11
C THR A 47 5.57 -5.53 15.48
N VAL A 48 4.36 -5.61 16.02
CA VAL A 48 4.11 -6.26 17.31
C VAL A 48 4.48 -7.73 17.26
N LEU A 49 4.10 -8.43 16.18
CA LEU A 49 4.38 -9.85 15.99
C LEU A 49 5.89 -10.12 15.96
N ILE A 50 6.65 -9.39 15.14
CA ILE A 50 8.09 -9.64 15.03
C ILE A 50 8.83 -9.28 16.32
N TYR A 51 8.45 -8.21 17.02
CA TYR A 51 9.03 -7.87 18.32
C TYR A 51 8.76 -8.95 19.36
N SER A 52 7.53 -9.49 19.38
CA SER A 52 7.14 -10.57 20.30
C SER A 52 7.94 -11.85 20.02
N MET A 53 8.05 -12.24 18.75
CA MET A 53 8.82 -13.42 18.35
C MET A 53 10.30 -13.28 18.67
N THR A 54 10.90 -12.11 18.38
CA THR A 54 12.30 -11.82 18.73
C THR A 54 12.53 -11.86 20.23
N LEU A 55 11.60 -11.33 21.03
CA LEU A 55 11.70 -11.38 22.50
C LEU A 55 11.66 -12.84 22.99
N ILE A 56 10.70 -13.64 22.52
CA ILE A 56 10.59 -15.05 22.89
C ILE A 56 11.89 -15.81 22.53
N ALA A 57 12.38 -15.66 21.29
CA ALA A 57 13.61 -16.31 20.84
C ALA A 57 14.85 -15.85 21.64
N SER A 58 14.92 -14.56 21.98
CA SER A 58 16.04 -14.01 22.76
C SER A 58 16.02 -14.52 24.21
N LEU A 59 14.85 -14.78 24.77
CA LEU A 59 14.69 -15.34 26.11
C LEU A 59 14.94 -16.85 26.14
N SER A 60 14.66 -17.58 25.06
CA SER A 60 14.90 -19.03 24.97
C SER A 60 16.36 -19.36 24.64
N ASP A 61 16.92 -18.72 23.61
CA ASP A 61 18.20 -19.12 23.00
C ASP A 61 19.30 -18.07 23.19
N GLY A 62 19.00 -16.97 23.90
CA GLY A 62 19.89 -15.83 24.07
C GLY A 62 19.99 -14.94 22.83
N ILE A 63 20.78 -13.87 22.93
CA ILE A 63 21.03 -12.96 21.79
C ILE A 63 22.18 -13.52 20.94
N ASN A 64 21.97 -14.68 20.33
CA ASN A 64 22.97 -15.36 19.47
C ASN A 64 22.52 -15.52 18.01
N TRP A 65 21.60 -14.67 17.57
CA TRP A 65 21.04 -14.74 16.22
C TRP A 65 22.07 -14.73 15.08
N PRO A 66 23.25 -14.03 15.15
CA PRO A 66 24.20 -14.06 14.05
C PRO A 66 24.80 -15.45 13.85
N SER A 67 25.09 -16.16 14.95
CA SER A 67 25.58 -17.54 14.87
C SER A 67 24.50 -18.48 14.36
N VAL A 68 23.25 -18.31 14.79
CA VAL A 68 22.11 -19.12 14.32
C VAL A 68 21.93 -18.96 12.82
N ALA A 69 21.79 -17.71 12.34
CA ALA A 69 21.61 -17.41 10.92
C ALA A 69 22.79 -17.90 10.05
N THR A 70 24.02 -17.76 10.53
CA THR A 70 25.20 -18.22 9.78
C THR A 70 25.24 -19.74 9.68
N ASN A 71 24.95 -20.46 10.78
CA ASN A 71 24.89 -21.93 10.77
C ASN A 71 23.80 -22.44 9.84
N ASP A 72 22.65 -21.78 9.86
CA ASP A 72 21.51 -22.11 9.00
C ASP A 72 21.84 -21.88 7.50
N LEU A 73 22.56 -20.80 7.16
CA LEU A 73 22.99 -20.51 5.78
C LEU A 73 23.97 -21.54 5.22
N ILE A 74 24.94 -22.01 6.01
CA ILE A 74 25.99 -22.93 5.53
C ILE A 74 25.57 -24.41 5.58
N ALA A 75 24.37 -24.71 6.08
CA ALA A 75 23.88 -26.09 6.22
C ALA A 75 23.41 -26.73 4.90
N PHE A 76 23.27 -25.95 3.82
CA PHE A 76 22.80 -26.37 2.48
C PHE A 76 21.53 -27.25 2.48
N ASN A 77 20.54 -26.88 3.29
CA ASN A 77 19.25 -27.56 3.37
C ASN A 77 18.08 -26.57 3.18
N TRP A 78 16.84 -27.01 3.46
CA TRP A 78 15.65 -26.15 3.35
C TRP A 78 15.75 -24.87 4.17
N ARG A 79 16.35 -24.92 5.37
CA ARG A 79 16.59 -23.73 6.19
C ARG A 79 17.53 -22.76 5.48
N SER A 80 18.62 -23.26 4.91
CA SER A 80 19.56 -22.46 4.12
C SER A 80 18.87 -21.80 2.92
N GLN A 81 17.94 -22.51 2.27
CA GLN A 81 17.17 -21.98 1.16
C GLN A 81 16.28 -20.81 1.60
N PHE A 82 15.51 -20.96 2.69
CA PHE A 82 14.66 -19.89 3.23
C PHE A 82 15.47 -18.69 3.72
N ASP A 83 16.59 -18.92 4.41
CA ASP A 83 17.44 -17.84 4.92
C ASP A 83 18.14 -17.08 3.79
N THR A 84 18.53 -17.79 2.72
CA THR A 84 19.08 -17.16 1.51
C THR A 84 18.03 -16.31 0.81
N ASP A 85 16.81 -16.82 0.62
CA ASP A 85 15.70 -16.07 0.04
C ASP A 85 15.39 -14.81 0.87
N PHE A 86 15.29 -14.97 2.19
CA PHE A 86 15.08 -13.87 3.12
C PHE A 86 16.20 -12.82 3.04
N LEU A 87 17.47 -13.24 3.02
CA LEU A 87 18.60 -12.32 2.88
C LEU A 87 18.55 -11.53 1.56
N ILE A 88 18.19 -12.18 0.44
CA ILE A 88 18.02 -11.50 -0.84
C ILE A 88 16.89 -10.46 -0.76
N TYR A 89 15.76 -10.78 -0.12
CA TYR A 89 14.68 -9.83 0.12
C TYR A 89 15.09 -8.66 1.02
N LEU A 90 15.92 -8.90 2.04
CA LEU A 90 16.47 -7.84 2.89
C LEU A 90 17.37 -6.90 2.08
N LEU A 91 18.23 -7.45 1.22
CA LEU A 91 19.10 -6.65 0.35
C LEU A 91 18.27 -5.84 -0.65
N LEU A 92 17.27 -6.44 -1.28
CA LEU A 92 16.35 -5.74 -2.17
C LEU A 92 15.63 -4.58 -1.45
N GLY A 93 15.13 -4.84 -0.24
CA GLY A 93 14.50 -3.84 0.62
C GLY A 93 15.46 -2.72 1.00
N ALA A 94 16.70 -3.04 1.38
CA ALA A 94 17.74 -2.09 1.73
C ALA A 94 18.15 -1.20 0.55
N THR A 95 18.29 -1.79 -0.65
CA THR A 95 18.51 -1.05 -1.89
C THR A 95 17.35 -0.10 -2.17
N TRP A 96 16.10 -0.57 -2.04
CA TRP A 96 14.93 0.28 -2.21
C TRP A 96 14.87 1.41 -1.17
N ILE A 97 15.16 1.16 0.11
CA ILE A 97 15.21 2.19 1.15
C ILE A 97 16.29 3.24 0.82
N THR A 98 17.47 2.79 0.42
CA THR A 98 18.57 3.70 0.04
C THR A 98 18.16 4.58 -1.14
N TRP A 99 17.58 3.98 -2.18
CA TRP A 99 17.06 4.70 -3.34
C TRP A 99 15.95 5.68 -2.94
N ARG A 100 14.95 5.22 -2.17
CA ARG A 100 13.79 6.00 -1.73
C ARG A 100 14.18 7.22 -0.88
N GLU A 101 15.28 7.13 -0.13
CA GLU A 101 15.86 8.21 0.67
C GLU A 101 16.94 9.01 -0.08
N GLY A 102 17.11 8.78 -1.38
CA GLY A 102 17.97 9.57 -2.26
C GLY A 102 19.46 9.28 -2.20
N PHE A 103 19.85 8.06 -1.83
CA PHE A 103 21.27 7.70 -1.62
C PHE A 103 22.00 8.63 -0.63
N THR A 104 21.28 9.20 0.33
CA THR A 104 21.85 10.04 1.38
C THR A 104 22.52 9.20 2.47
N ALA A 105 23.39 9.80 3.29
CA ALA A 105 23.99 9.11 4.45
C ALA A 105 22.93 8.52 5.40
N LYS A 106 21.83 9.26 5.61
CA LYS A 106 20.66 8.80 6.36
C LYS A 106 20.00 7.58 5.71
N GLY A 107 19.85 7.58 4.38
CA GLY A 107 19.32 6.46 3.63
C GLY A 107 20.15 5.18 3.79
N HIS A 108 21.48 5.30 3.70
CA HIS A 108 22.39 4.17 3.93
C HIS A 108 22.32 3.65 5.37
N TYR A 109 22.18 4.54 6.36
CA TYR A 109 21.98 4.14 7.76
C TYR A 109 20.66 3.36 7.95
N TYR A 110 19.56 3.81 7.35
CA TYR A 110 18.28 3.08 7.38
C TYR A 110 18.35 1.74 6.65
N ALA A 111 19.06 1.68 5.52
CA ALA A 111 19.29 0.45 4.80
C ALA A 111 20.10 -0.56 5.62
N PHE A 112 21.16 -0.09 6.30
CA PHE A 112 21.92 -0.90 7.24
C PHE A 112 21.03 -1.47 8.36
N LEU A 113 20.22 -0.62 9.01
CA LEU A 113 19.27 -1.08 10.03
C LEU A 113 18.26 -2.08 9.45
N SER A 114 17.77 -1.88 8.23
CA SER A 114 16.86 -2.81 7.56
C SER A 114 17.48 -4.18 7.32
N VAL A 115 18.78 -4.28 7.02
CA VAL A 115 19.44 -5.58 6.83
C VAL A 115 19.59 -6.32 8.16
N PHE A 116 20.05 -5.63 9.21
CA PHE A 116 20.36 -6.29 10.49
C PHE A 116 19.15 -6.50 11.41
N LEU A 117 18.13 -5.63 11.32
CA LEU A 117 16.91 -5.72 12.13
C LEU A 117 15.72 -6.24 11.32
N GLY A 118 15.84 -6.37 10.00
CA GLY A 118 14.77 -6.86 9.12
C GLY A 118 13.45 -6.12 9.34
N GLY A 119 12.38 -6.89 9.51
CA GLY A 119 11.05 -6.37 9.79
C GLY A 119 10.94 -5.52 11.05
N MET A 120 11.81 -5.72 12.06
CA MET A 120 11.78 -4.92 13.28
C MET A 120 12.06 -3.44 13.00
N PHE A 121 12.90 -3.13 12.00
CA PHE A 121 13.11 -1.75 11.57
C PHE A 121 12.15 -1.36 10.43
N SER A 122 12.02 -2.23 9.43
CA SER A 122 11.33 -1.87 8.18
C SER A 122 9.83 -1.63 8.36
N PHE A 123 9.14 -2.38 9.22
CA PHE A 123 7.71 -2.18 9.45
C PHE A 123 7.39 -0.85 10.15
N PRO A 124 8.01 -0.48 11.29
CA PRO A 124 7.77 0.83 11.90
C PRO A 124 8.26 1.98 11.02
N TYR A 125 9.36 1.79 10.27
CA TYR A 125 9.83 2.76 9.28
C TYR A 125 8.78 3.02 8.19
N LEU A 126 8.19 1.97 7.60
CA LEU A 126 7.11 2.12 6.62
C LEU A 126 5.85 2.71 7.27
N LEU A 127 5.51 2.29 8.48
CA LEU A 127 4.33 2.80 9.19
C LEU A 127 4.44 4.32 9.36
N LEU A 128 5.59 4.82 9.81
CA LEU A 128 5.85 6.26 9.90
C LEU A 128 5.79 6.94 8.53
N ALA A 129 6.29 6.30 7.48
CA ALA A 129 6.20 6.81 6.12
C ALA A 129 4.74 6.96 5.65
N THR A 130 3.85 6.05 6.01
CA THR A 130 2.41 6.17 5.67
C THR A 130 1.75 7.39 6.30
N PHE A 131 2.22 7.84 7.48
CA PHE A 131 1.69 9.05 8.12
C PHE A 131 2.24 10.32 7.46
N LYS A 132 3.50 10.30 7.03
CA LYS A 132 4.12 11.40 6.27
C LYS A 132 3.56 11.55 4.85
N ALA A 133 3.00 10.48 4.30
CA ALA A 133 2.47 10.44 2.95
C ALA A 133 1.05 11.02 2.78
N ASP A 134 0.38 11.43 3.87
CA ASP A 134 -0.97 12.00 3.84
C ASP A 134 -1.97 11.15 3.03
N GLY A 135 -1.88 9.83 3.17
CA GLY A 135 -2.77 8.89 2.48
C GLY A 135 -2.41 8.54 1.03
N ASP A 136 -1.34 9.12 0.44
CA ASP A 136 -0.93 8.79 -0.92
C ASP A 136 0.10 7.63 -0.95
N PRO A 137 -0.27 6.43 -1.43
CA PRO A 137 0.64 5.29 -1.47
C PRO A 137 1.87 5.53 -2.37
N ARG A 138 1.78 6.41 -3.37
CA ARG A 138 2.90 6.74 -4.27
C ARG A 138 4.01 7.46 -3.50
N LYS A 139 3.66 8.35 -2.57
CA LYS A 139 4.64 9.02 -1.69
C LYS A 139 5.36 8.01 -0.78
N VAL A 140 4.66 6.96 -0.33
CA VAL A 140 5.27 5.88 0.46
C VAL A 140 6.28 5.09 -0.37
N LEU A 141 5.92 4.73 -1.61
CA LEU A 141 6.76 3.91 -2.49
C LEU A 141 7.97 4.69 -3.04
N LEU A 142 7.74 5.92 -3.52
CA LEU A 142 8.73 6.73 -4.25
C LEU A 142 9.59 7.58 -3.32
N GLY A 143 9.11 7.91 -2.11
CA GLY A 143 9.82 8.76 -1.16
C GLY A 143 10.19 10.10 -1.77
N ILE A 144 11.48 10.44 -1.79
CA ILE A 144 11.95 11.73 -2.30
C ILE A 144 11.76 11.90 -3.81
N HIS A 145 11.54 10.81 -4.54
CA HIS A 145 11.35 10.82 -6.00
C HIS A 145 9.90 11.06 -6.41
N PHE A 146 9.01 11.32 -5.46
CA PHE A 146 7.62 11.64 -5.75
C PHE A 146 7.50 13.05 -6.33
N THR A 147 7.10 13.14 -7.61
CA THR A 147 6.68 14.38 -8.26
C THR A 147 5.17 14.40 -8.41
N ARG A 148 4.52 15.51 -8.01
CA ARG A 148 3.11 15.73 -8.31
C ARG A 148 3.02 16.23 -9.76
N SER A 149 2.31 15.53 -10.63
CA SER A 149 1.96 16.09 -11.95
C SER A 149 1.00 17.26 -11.73
N CYS A 150 1.40 18.45 -12.16
CA CYS A 150 0.56 19.65 -12.15
C CYS A 150 -0.25 19.73 -13.46
N ASP A 151 -0.96 18.68 -13.87
CA ASP A 151 -1.59 18.67 -15.22
C ASP A 151 -3.12 18.46 -15.23
N GLU A 152 -3.81 18.47 -14.09
CA GLU A 152 -5.30 18.38 -14.07
C GLU A 152 -6.01 19.52 -13.34
N VAL A 153 -5.29 20.46 -12.71
CA VAL A 153 -5.91 21.56 -11.95
C VAL A 153 -5.94 22.88 -12.73
N ASP A 154 -5.30 22.96 -13.90
CA ASP A 154 -5.14 24.22 -14.65
C ASP A 154 -5.75 24.22 -16.06
N CYS A 155 -6.51 23.19 -16.45
CA CYS A 155 -7.29 23.20 -17.70
C CYS A 155 -8.73 23.69 -17.53
N ASP A 156 -9.12 24.15 -16.35
CA ASP A 156 -10.51 24.57 -16.07
C ASP A 156 -10.58 25.90 -15.27
N ARG A 157 -9.63 26.81 -15.52
CA ARG A 157 -9.66 28.18 -14.97
C ARG A 157 -9.56 29.25 -16.05
#